data_AF-B4EUL5-F1
#
_entry.id   AF-B4EUL5-F1
#
_cell.length_a   1.000
_cell.length_b   1.000
_cell.length_c   1.000
_cell.angle_alpha   90.00
_cell.angle_beta   90.00
_cell.angle_gamma   90.00
#
_symmetry.space_group_name_H-M   'P 1'
#
loop_
_entity.id
_entity.type
_entity.pdbx_description
1 polymer ?
#
loop_
_entity_poly.entity_id
_entity_poly.type
_entity_poly.pdbx_seq_one_letter_code
_entity_poly.pdbx_strand_id
1 'polypeptide(L)'
;MGSFLLKKAVGLSNISDLLDKSGIFYNYSTKVLPSFDYDTAGKHIAREDSTWNGKYVIGQPAEVTYSFPKWEGKFNQFGNKNPYEFNELQKEHARKSLDAWSDIANIKFTEVAVGNVDGMKASDVKTDITFGNIYDPNGTFQAYATLPNTYAYGKDLSGQAWFSDYHYAGNTTPELGNYGRLTIIHEIGHTLGLMHPGDYNAGQNVPGYLKSDYAEDSRQYTVMSYWDEYETGAHFQGAYAGAPLLHDISAMQYLYGANTTTRTGDDVYGFNSNTGIDYYTATDSNDKLIFSVWDSGGNDTFDFSGFYQDQLIDLRAGNFSDVGGLQKNVSIAQNVTIENAIGGFGNDIIHGNDADNTLIGGEGDDIIYGHSGNNTIYGGRGQDTLHGGTGSNTFIYKEIADSLVSAADKIMDFKTGIDKIDLSTLIQDTFSSKILNFVDNFTGNAGEATLSYNEVTNASELAINAYGYNYNPDFKIDIVGFVNYETDFIV
;
A
#
# COMPACT_ATOMS: atom_id res chain seq x y z
N MET A 1 -39.72 19.68 21.60
CA MET A 1 -40.30 18.44 21.04
C MET A 1 -39.53 18.08 19.78
N GLY A 2 -39.00 16.85 19.75
CA GLY A 2 -38.39 16.21 18.58
C GLY A 2 -36.93 16.58 18.34
N SER A 3 -35.99 15.67 18.16
CA SER A 3 -36.00 14.21 18.22
C SER A 3 -34.54 13.78 18.21
N PHE A 4 -34.06 13.14 19.28
CA PHE A 4 -32.86 12.31 19.22
C PHE A 4 -33.12 11.18 18.21
N LEU A 5 -32.26 11.01 17.22
CA LEU A 5 -32.23 9.80 16.39
C LEU A 5 -30.93 9.07 16.69
N LEU A 6 -31.11 7.97 17.44
CA LEU A 6 -30.17 6.87 17.58
C LEU A 6 -29.59 6.49 16.21
N LYS A 7 -28.25 6.45 16.11
CA LYS A 7 -27.58 5.58 15.15
C LYS A 7 -27.95 4.14 15.54
N LYS A 8 -28.84 3.53 14.76
CA LYS A 8 -29.08 2.09 14.79
C LYS A 8 -28.07 1.49 13.84
N ALA A 9 -27.16 0.66 14.36
CA ALA A 9 -26.34 -0.23 13.55
C ALA A 9 -27.30 -1.07 12.68
N VAL A 10 -27.23 -0.89 11.36
CA VAL A 10 -27.91 -1.75 10.39
C VAL A 10 -26.83 -2.65 9.82
N GLY A 11 -27.01 -3.95 10.03
CA GLY A 11 -26.08 -4.99 9.59
C GLY A 11 -25.77 -4.89 8.10
N LEU A 12 -24.48 -4.85 7.80
CA LEU A 12 -23.91 -5.08 6.49
C LEU A 12 -24.21 -6.54 6.12
N SER A 13 -25.26 -6.75 5.33
CA SER A 13 -25.70 -8.09 4.90
C SER A 13 -25.34 -8.40 3.45
N ASN A 14 -24.61 -7.51 2.76
CA ASN A 14 -24.07 -7.77 1.43
C ASN A 14 -22.70 -7.10 1.24
N ILE A 15 -21.68 -7.94 1.06
CA ILE A 15 -20.27 -7.61 0.78
C ILE A 15 -20.08 -6.89 -0.57
N SER A 16 -21.08 -6.92 -1.46
CA SER A 16 -21.04 -6.26 -2.77
C SER A 16 -21.18 -4.74 -2.74
N ASP A 17 -21.57 -4.13 -1.62
CA ASP A 17 -21.80 -2.68 -1.55
C ASP A 17 -20.56 -1.85 -1.12
N LEU A 18 -19.46 -2.51 -0.70
CA LEU A 18 -18.15 -1.88 -0.49
C LEU A 18 -17.14 -2.18 -1.62
N LEU A 19 -17.44 -3.17 -2.48
CA LEU A 19 -16.46 -3.71 -3.43
C LEU A 19 -16.49 -3.16 -4.85
N ASP A 20 -17.40 -2.25 -5.19
CA ASP A 20 -17.44 -1.72 -6.55
C ASP A 20 -18.12 -0.36 -6.66
N LYS A 21 -17.58 0.65 -5.97
CA LYS A 21 -17.94 2.06 -6.20
C LYS A 21 -16.71 2.94 -6.41
N SER A 22 -15.88 2.54 -7.37
CA SER A 22 -15.15 3.50 -8.21
C SER A 22 -16.13 4.39 -9.02
N GLY A 23 -17.39 3.98 -9.17
CA GLY A 23 -18.46 4.76 -9.77
C GLY A 23 -19.35 5.48 -8.77
N ILE A 24 -19.02 6.73 -8.43
CA ILE A 24 -19.88 7.93 -8.33
C ILE A 24 -19.09 8.98 -7.53
N PHE A 25 -18.38 9.84 -8.26
CA PHE A 25 -17.74 11.03 -7.70
C PHE A 25 -18.75 12.18 -7.72
N TYR A 26 -19.13 12.69 -6.54
CA TYR A 26 -19.84 13.96 -6.44
C TYR A 26 -18.83 15.10 -6.32
N ASN A 27 -18.64 15.88 -7.39
CA ASN A 27 -18.18 17.26 -7.24
C ASN A 27 -18.85 18.19 -8.28
N TYR A 28 -19.11 19.42 -7.84
CA TYR A 28 -19.89 20.47 -8.46
C TYR A 28 -19.26 20.98 -9.78
N SER A 29 -19.48 20.30 -10.92
CA SER A 29 -19.62 20.91 -12.26
C SER A 29 -19.85 19.84 -13.33
N THR A 30 -20.37 20.24 -14.47
CA THR A 30 -21.00 19.41 -15.53
C THR A 30 -20.08 18.47 -16.34
N LYS A 31 -18.85 18.17 -15.93
CA LYS A 31 -17.94 17.25 -16.64
C LYS A 31 -17.86 15.91 -15.89
N VAL A 32 -18.34 14.84 -16.51
CA VAL A 32 -18.07 13.46 -16.07
C VAL A 32 -16.78 13.03 -16.75
N LEU A 33 -15.74 12.72 -15.96
CA LEU A 33 -14.51 12.14 -16.46
C LEU A 33 -14.71 10.62 -16.67
N PRO A 34 -14.14 10.02 -17.73
CA PRO A 34 -14.10 8.57 -17.84
C PRO A 34 -13.21 8.00 -16.73
N SER A 35 -13.55 6.82 -16.22
CA SER A 35 -12.68 6.04 -15.33
C SER A 35 -11.77 5.17 -16.20
N PHE A 36 -10.47 5.17 -15.90
CA PHE A 36 -9.48 4.31 -16.57
C PHE A 36 -9.07 3.18 -15.63
N ASP A 37 -8.98 1.97 -16.18
CA ASP A 37 -8.36 0.84 -15.48
C ASP A 37 -6.83 0.99 -15.42
N TYR A 38 -6.21 0.10 -14.65
CA TYR A 38 -4.77 0.07 -14.41
C TYR A 38 -3.93 0.12 -15.69
N ASP A 39 -4.26 -0.71 -16.68
CA ASP A 39 -3.50 -0.82 -17.94
C ASP A 39 -3.71 0.41 -18.84
N THR A 40 -4.95 0.90 -18.90
CA THR A 40 -5.33 2.05 -19.71
C THR A 40 -4.69 3.33 -19.17
N ALA A 41 -4.72 3.53 -17.85
CA ALA A 41 -4.07 4.65 -17.20
C ALA A 41 -2.55 4.61 -17.41
N GLY A 42 -1.91 3.45 -17.22
CA GLY A 42 -0.46 3.29 -17.44
C GLY A 42 -0.04 3.65 -18.86
N LYS A 43 -0.73 3.10 -19.88
CA LYS A 43 -0.49 3.44 -21.29
C LYS A 43 -0.75 4.91 -21.61
N HIS A 44 -1.75 5.52 -20.97
CA HIS A 44 -2.07 6.94 -21.18
C HIS A 44 -1.00 7.86 -20.60
N ILE A 45 -0.44 7.53 -19.42
CA ILE A 45 0.72 8.22 -18.84
C ILE A 45 1.95 8.04 -19.74
N ALA A 46 2.14 6.85 -20.32
CA ALA A 46 3.27 6.52 -21.20
C ALA A 46 3.04 6.86 -22.70
N ARG A 47 2.01 7.65 -23.03
CA ARG A 47 1.49 7.85 -24.42
C ARG A 47 2.48 8.38 -25.46
N GLU A 48 3.61 8.93 -25.05
CA GLU A 48 4.65 9.39 -25.99
C GLU A 48 5.52 8.24 -26.52
N ASP A 49 5.43 7.04 -25.92
CA ASP A 49 6.24 5.86 -26.21
C ASP A 49 7.74 6.21 -26.33
N SER A 50 8.23 7.13 -25.48
CA SER A 50 9.60 7.62 -25.54
C SER A 50 10.46 6.97 -24.47
N THR A 51 11.35 6.07 -24.88
CA THR A 51 12.22 5.33 -23.96
C THR A 51 13.70 5.56 -24.28
N TRP A 52 14.58 5.17 -23.36
CA TRP A 52 16.03 5.12 -23.57
C TRP A 52 16.48 4.06 -24.60
N ASN A 53 15.60 3.13 -24.96
CA ASN A 53 15.81 2.18 -26.06
C ASN A 53 15.43 2.76 -27.43
N GLY A 54 14.90 3.97 -27.46
CA GLY A 54 14.46 4.69 -28.65
C GLY A 54 12.94 4.89 -28.68
N LYS A 55 12.49 5.88 -29.46
CA LYS A 55 11.06 6.16 -29.62
C LYS A 55 10.33 4.94 -30.21
N TYR A 56 9.19 4.59 -29.63
CA TYR A 56 8.36 3.41 -29.95
C TYR A 56 8.98 2.05 -29.60
N VAL A 57 10.08 2.02 -28.82
CA VAL A 57 10.68 0.78 -28.33
C VAL A 57 10.25 0.54 -26.88
N ILE A 58 9.21 -0.28 -26.72
CA ILE A 58 8.51 -0.55 -25.45
C ILE A 58 8.77 -1.98 -24.94
N GLY A 59 8.64 -2.17 -23.62
CA GLY A 59 8.81 -3.45 -22.93
C GLY A 59 10.22 -4.03 -22.95
N GLN A 60 11.24 -3.22 -23.28
CA GLN A 60 12.64 -3.67 -23.34
C GLN A 60 13.43 -3.14 -22.13
N PRO A 61 14.32 -3.96 -21.53
CA PRO A 61 15.18 -3.50 -20.46
C PRO A 61 16.11 -2.38 -20.94
N ALA A 62 16.50 -1.47 -20.04
CA ALA A 62 17.40 -0.37 -20.36
C ALA A 62 18.55 -0.26 -19.34
N GLU A 63 19.75 0.09 -19.80
CA GLU A 63 20.83 0.58 -18.95
C GLU A 63 20.90 2.10 -19.11
N VAL A 64 20.76 2.83 -18.00
CA VAL A 64 20.64 4.30 -17.98
C VAL A 64 21.71 4.88 -17.06
N THR A 65 22.54 5.76 -17.60
CA THR A 65 23.55 6.48 -16.83
C THR A 65 23.01 7.77 -16.24
N TYR A 66 23.36 8.09 -15.00
CA TYR A 66 22.99 9.38 -14.40
C TYR A 66 24.18 10.05 -13.73
N SER A 67 24.10 11.38 -13.59
CA SER A 67 25.12 12.14 -12.84
C SER A 67 24.55 13.39 -12.18
N PHE A 68 25.34 13.97 -11.29
CA PHE A 68 25.06 15.25 -10.62
C PHE A 68 26.09 16.32 -11.06
N PRO A 69 25.93 16.96 -12.23
CA PRO A 69 26.90 17.92 -12.74
C PRO A 69 27.09 19.12 -11.82
N LYS A 70 28.34 19.60 -11.75
CA LYS A 70 28.63 20.96 -11.31
C LYS A 70 28.29 21.90 -12.45
N TRP A 71 27.12 22.52 -12.35
CA TRP A 71 26.67 23.44 -13.38
C TRP A 71 27.42 24.77 -13.27
N GLU A 72 28.12 25.14 -14.34
CA GLU A 72 28.79 26.43 -14.49
C GLU A 72 28.08 27.29 -15.55
N GLY A 73 28.07 28.60 -15.34
CA GLY A 73 27.57 29.57 -16.31
C GLY A 73 26.38 30.40 -15.80
N LYS A 74 26.00 31.40 -16.59
CA LYS A 74 24.91 32.33 -16.22
C LYS A 74 23.52 31.75 -16.47
N PHE A 75 23.41 30.84 -17.45
CA PHE A 75 22.14 30.27 -17.89
C PHE A 75 22.27 28.79 -18.20
N ASN A 76 21.22 28.02 -17.91
CA ASN A 76 21.08 26.66 -18.42
C ASN A 76 20.65 26.67 -19.91
N GLN A 77 20.40 25.49 -20.48
CA GLN A 77 20.03 25.35 -21.90
C GLN A 77 18.63 25.89 -22.24
N PHE A 78 17.82 26.20 -21.23
CA PHE A 78 16.46 26.74 -21.32
C PHE A 78 16.40 28.25 -21.01
N GLY A 79 17.53 28.87 -20.69
CA GLY A 79 17.62 30.31 -20.40
C GLY A 79 17.33 30.69 -18.94
N ASN A 80 17.20 29.72 -18.03
CA ASN A 80 17.05 30.00 -16.60
C ASN A 80 18.39 30.33 -15.94
N LYS A 81 18.36 31.19 -14.92
CA LYS A 81 19.56 31.82 -14.35
C LYS A 81 20.24 30.96 -13.29
N ASN A 82 21.56 31.10 -13.22
CA ASN A 82 22.43 30.57 -12.16
C ASN A 82 22.18 29.08 -11.85
N PRO A 83 22.38 28.17 -12.82
CA PRO A 83 22.30 26.75 -12.53
C PRO A 83 23.41 26.34 -11.58
N TYR A 84 23.14 25.41 -10.66
CA TYR A 84 24.14 24.91 -9.70
C TYR A 84 23.89 23.45 -9.31
N GLU A 85 24.90 22.82 -8.71
CA GLU A 85 24.89 21.40 -8.32
C GLU A 85 23.81 21.07 -7.28
N PHE A 86 23.33 19.83 -7.31
CA PHE A 86 22.58 19.24 -6.21
C PHE A 86 23.40 19.19 -4.92
N ASN A 87 22.76 19.45 -3.77
CA ASN A 87 23.39 19.20 -2.48
C ASN A 87 23.34 17.70 -2.13
N GLU A 88 24.07 17.27 -1.09
CA GLU A 88 24.18 15.85 -0.74
C GLU A 88 22.83 15.19 -0.39
N LEU A 89 21.91 15.91 0.27
CA LEU A 89 20.59 15.41 0.59
C LEU A 89 19.74 15.19 -0.67
N GLN A 90 19.82 16.11 -1.63
CA GLN A 90 19.18 15.93 -2.93
C GLN A 90 19.76 14.75 -3.71
N LYS A 91 21.08 14.56 -3.69
CA LYS A 91 21.73 13.41 -4.33
C LYS A 91 21.28 12.09 -3.70
N GLU A 92 21.20 12.03 -2.37
CA GLU A 92 20.69 10.86 -1.65
C GLU A 92 19.25 10.52 -2.07
N HIS A 93 18.34 11.50 -2.05
CA HIS A 93 16.94 11.29 -2.40
C HIS A 93 16.72 11.00 -3.89
N ALA A 94 17.58 11.54 -4.77
CA ALA A 94 17.59 11.18 -6.19
C ALA A 94 17.98 9.72 -6.40
N ARG A 95 19.00 9.22 -5.70
CA ARG A 95 19.39 7.79 -5.75
C ARG A 95 18.26 6.89 -5.28
N LYS A 96 17.67 7.17 -4.12
CA LYS A 96 16.51 6.42 -3.60
C LYS A 96 15.33 6.41 -4.57
N SER A 97 15.10 7.52 -5.28
CA SER A 97 14.02 7.62 -6.27
C SER A 97 14.34 6.86 -7.56
N LEU A 98 15.60 6.86 -8.01
CA LEU A 98 16.06 6.01 -9.12
C LEU A 98 15.93 4.53 -8.77
N ASP A 99 16.35 4.14 -7.55
CA ASP A 99 16.21 2.77 -7.04
C ASP A 99 14.73 2.35 -7.05
N ALA A 100 13.82 3.21 -6.58
CA ALA A 100 12.38 2.95 -6.60
C ALA A 100 11.79 2.74 -8.01
N TRP A 101 12.31 3.42 -9.04
CA TRP A 101 11.92 3.18 -10.44
C TRP A 101 12.52 1.88 -10.98
N SER A 102 13.75 1.52 -10.60
CA SER A 102 14.38 0.24 -11.01
C SER A 102 13.79 -0.97 -10.29
N ASP A 103 13.23 -0.79 -9.10
CA ASP A 103 12.55 -1.86 -8.37
C ASP A 103 11.35 -2.39 -9.14
N ILE A 104 10.61 -1.52 -9.82
CA ILE A 104 9.33 -1.88 -10.45
C ILE A 104 9.45 -2.28 -11.93
N ALA A 105 10.56 -1.94 -12.60
CA ALA A 105 10.74 -2.14 -14.03
C ALA A 105 12.21 -2.45 -14.39
N ASN A 106 12.46 -3.07 -15.55
CA ASN A 106 13.81 -3.52 -15.94
C ASN A 106 14.74 -2.38 -16.38
N ILE A 107 15.05 -1.48 -15.46
CA ILE A 107 15.94 -0.34 -15.68
C ILE A 107 17.12 -0.48 -14.73
N LYS A 108 18.33 -0.45 -15.27
CA LYS A 108 19.55 -0.45 -14.47
C LYS A 108 20.20 0.91 -14.51
N PHE A 109 20.20 1.60 -13.36
CA PHE A 109 20.87 2.88 -13.22
C PHE A 109 22.35 2.72 -12.90
N THR A 110 23.19 3.58 -13.47
CA THR A 110 24.61 3.64 -13.14
C THR A 110 25.04 5.09 -12.96
N GLU A 111 25.48 5.44 -11.76
CA GLU A 111 26.06 6.76 -11.51
C GLU A 111 27.39 6.89 -12.23
N VAL A 112 27.54 7.95 -13.04
CA VAL A 112 28.80 8.28 -13.69
C VAL A 112 29.43 9.49 -13.01
N ALA A 113 30.70 9.35 -12.64
CA ALA A 113 31.46 10.46 -12.08
C ALA A 113 31.63 11.55 -13.14
N VAL A 114 31.05 12.72 -12.87
CA VAL A 114 31.38 13.95 -13.57
C VAL A 114 32.74 14.43 -13.06
N GLY A 115 33.77 14.31 -13.89
CA GLY A 115 35.13 14.70 -13.54
C GLY A 115 35.16 16.14 -13.02
N ASN A 116 35.77 16.34 -11.84
CA ASN A 116 36.20 17.64 -11.34
C ASN A 116 37.20 18.26 -12.34
N VAL A 117 36.72 18.92 -13.39
CA VAL A 117 37.59 19.67 -14.29
C VAL A 117 37.03 21.07 -14.40
N ASP A 118 37.73 22.03 -13.79
CA ASP A 118 37.56 23.46 -14.02
C ASP A 118 37.35 23.70 -15.52
N GLY A 119 36.18 24.23 -15.89
CA GLY A 119 35.84 24.55 -17.28
C GLY A 119 35.20 23.45 -18.12
N MET A 120 34.76 22.32 -17.53
CA MET A 120 33.84 21.39 -18.19
C MET A 120 32.46 22.03 -18.34
N LYS A 121 31.96 22.10 -19.58
CA LYS A 121 30.60 22.57 -19.85
C LYS A 121 29.64 21.40 -19.67
N ALA A 122 28.40 21.66 -19.30
CA ALA A 122 27.35 20.63 -19.24
C ALA A 122 27.15 19.84 -20.55
N SER A 123 27.60 20.38 -21.70
CA SER A 123 27.64 19.69 -22.99
C SER A 123 28.65 18.53 -23.06
N ASP A 124 29.57 18.45 -22.10
CA ASP A 124 30.73 17.55 -22.14
C ASP A 124 30.50 16.28 -21.29
N VAL A 125 29.41 16.24 -20.52
CA VAL A 125 28.99 15.08 -19.73
C VAL A 125 28.05 14.24 -20.57
N LYS A 126 28.57 13.15 -21.15
CA LYS A 126 27.73 12.15 -21.82
C LYS A 126 27.13 11.23 -20.74
N THR A 127 25.93 11.58 -20.30
CA THR A 127 25.10 10.78 -19.39
C THR A 127 23.66 10.90 -19.88
N ASP A 128 22.83 9.90 -19.55
CA ASP A 128 21.43 9.89 -19.97
C ASP A 128 20.59 10.84 -19.12
N ILE A 129 20.70 10.75 -17.78
CA ILE A 129 19.97 11.61 -16.84
C ILE A 129 20.92 12.59 -16.13
N THR A 130 20.54 13.87 -16.05
CA THR A 130 21.26 14.89 -15.27
C THR A 130 20.33 15.65 -14.34
N PHE A 131 20.85 16.02 -13.17
CA PHE A 131 20.12 16.79 -12.16
C PHE A 131 20.80 18.14 -11.93
N GLY A 132 20.01 19.21 -11.79
CA GLY A 132 20.52 20.53 -11.45
C GLY A 132 19.51 21.42 -10.74
N ASN A 133 20.03 22.35 -9.95
CA ASN A 133 19.22 23.41 -9.35
C ASN A 133 19.27 24.68 -10.19
N ILE A 134 18.25 25.52 -10.07
CA ILE A 134 18.13 26.83 -10.73
C ILE A 134 17.67 27.85 -9.69
N TYR A 135 18.26 29.05 -9.75
CA TYR A 135 17.79 30.19 -8.97
C TYR A 135 16.48 30.76 -9.55
N ASP A 136 15.37 30.63 -8.83
CA ASP A 136 14.07 31.18 -9.21
C ASP A 136 13.41 31.94 -8.03
N PRO A 137 13.80 33.20 -7.80
CA PRO A 137 13.36 33.97 -6.64
C PRO A 137 11.87 34.33 -6.68
N ASN A 138 11.22 34.15 -7.84
CA ASN A 138 9.83 34.53 -8.05
C ASN A 138 8.88 33.32 -7.99
N GLY A 139 9.38 32.09 -7.80
CA GLY A 139 8.55 30.88 -7.74
C GLY A 139 7.76 30.66 -9.03
N THR A 140 8.40 30.90 -10.18
CA THR A 140 7.79 30.79 -11.52
C THR A 140 7.46 29.33 -11.87
N PHE A 141 8.27 28.39 -11.41
CA PHE A 141 8.05 26.96 -11.56
C PHE A 141 8.69 26.19 -10.40
N GLN A 142 8.20 24.97 -10.20
CA GLN A 142 8.65 24.07 -9.15
C GLN A 142 9.89 23.28 -9.57
N ALA A 143 9.73 22.54 -10.66
CA ALA A 143 10.76 21.78 -11.34
C ALA A 143 10.25 21.50 -12.77
N TYR A 144 11.11 20.95 -13.60
CA TYR A 144 10.74 20.42 -14.90
C TYR A 144 11.81 19.44 -15.39
N ALA A 145 11.41 18.55 -16.27
CA ALA A 145 12.29 17.61 -16.93
C ALA A 145 11.96 17.41 -18.41
N THR A 146 12.89 16.80 -19.12
CA THR A 146 12.73 16.42 -20.52
C THR A 146 12.70 14.90 -20.68
N LEU A 147 11.79 14.43 -21.53
CA LEU A 147 11.68 13.03 -21.89
C LEU A 147 12.94 12.55 -22.63
N PRO A 148 13.16 11.22 -22.71
CA PRO A 148 14.07 10.65 -23.70
C PRO A 148 13.75 11.15 -25.11
N ASN A 149 14.74 11.15 -26.00
CA ASN A 149 14.59 11.55 -27.42
C ASN A 149 14.12 13.01 -27.63
N THR A 150 14.43 13.92 -26.71
CA THR A 150 14.05 15.34 -26.80
C THR A 150 15.15 16.15 -27.47
N TYR A 151 14.92 16.57 -28.72
CA TYR A 151 15.86 17.41 -29.48
C TYR A 151 15.28 18.81 -29.71
N ALA A 152 15.97 19.84 -29.24
CA ALA A 152 15.58 21.22 -29.51
C ALA A 152 16.79 22.12 -29.73
N TYR A 153 16.63 23.13 -30.59
CA TYR A 153 17.67 24.11 -30.92
C TYR A 153 19.03 23.50 -31.35
N GLY A 154 18.99 22.34 -32.03
CA GLY A 154 20.17 21.62 -32.48
C GLY A 154 20.95 20.91 -31.36
N LYS A 155 20.33 20.73 -30.19
CA LYS A 155 20.91 20.05 -29.03
C LYS A 155 20.05 18.87 -28.61
N ASP A 156 20.70 17.84 -28.10
CA ASP A 156 20.05 16.79 -27.33
C ASP A 156 19.78 17.33 -25.92
N LEU A 157 18.51 17.43 -25.56
CA LEU A 157 18.06 17.88 -24.25
C LEU A 157 17.54 16.72 -23.41
N SER A 158 17.64 15.47 -23.87
CA SER A 158 17.05 14.31 -23.20
C SER A 158 17.52 14.17 -21.75
N GLY A 159 16.61 13.79 -20.85
CA GLY A 159 16.95 13.39 -19.48
C GLY A 159 17.47 14.50 -18.56
N GLN A 160 17.28 15.77 -18.89
CA GLN A 160 17.64 16.87 -17.98
C GLN A 160 16.50 17.13 -17.00
N ALA A 161 16.75 17.01 -15.70
CA ALA A 161 15.82 17.37 -14.63
C ALA A 161 16.34 18.59 -13.85
N TRP A 162 15.49 19.61 -13.72
CA TRP A 162 15.84 20.91 -13.18
C TRP A 162 14.90 21.33 -12.06
N PHE A 163 15.47 21.75 -10.94
CA PHE A 163 14.73 22.00 -9.70
C PHE A 163 14.91 23.46 -9.28
N SER A 164 13.80 24.12 -8.97
CA SER A 164 13.82 25.48 -8.44
C SER A 164 14.33 25.47 -6.99
N ASP A 165 15.15 26.46 -6.65
CA ASP A 165 15.59 26.70 -5.27
C ASP A 165 14.59 27.50 -4.43
N TYR A 166 13.43 27.82 -5.01
CA TYR A 166 12.37 28.56 -4.34
C TYR A 166 11.87 27.81 -3.08
N HIS A 167 11.91 28.52 -1.95
CA HIS A 167 11.86 27.94 -0.60
C HIS A 167 10.59 27.15 -0.24
N TYR A 168 9.47 27.33 -0.93
CA TYR A 168 8.19 26.82 -0.43
C TYR A 168 8.02 25.29 -0.57
N ALA A 169 8.78 24.66 -1.45
CA ALA A 169 8.47 23.30 -1.88
C ALA A 169 9.49 22.24 -1.45
N GLY A 170 10.47 22.61 -0.63
CA GLY A 170 11.42 21.66 -0.04
C GLY A 170 12.39 21.01 -1.02
N ASN A 171 12.52 21.50 -2.26
CA ASN A 171 13.43 20.91 -3.27
C ASN A 171 14.89 20.79 -2.79
N THR A 172 15.34 21.72 -1.95
CA THR A 172 16.70 21.72 -1.39
C THR A 172 16.80 20.95 -0.07
N THR A 173 15.68 20.53 0.50
CA THR A 173 15.57 19.74 1.73
C THR A 173 14.57 18.58 1.55
N PRO A 174 14.77 17.70 0.55
CA PRO A 174 13.84 16.61 0.32
C PRO A 174 13.89 15.63 1.49
N GLU A 175 12.71 15.15 1.89
CA GLU A 175 12.55 14.13 2.93
C GLU A 175 11.36 13.24 2.57
N LEU A 176 11.31 12.00 3.08
CA LEU A 176 10.15 11.13 2.85
C LEU A 176 8.88 11.81 3.38
N GLY A 177 7.81 11.79 2.59
CA GLY A 177 6.54 12.42 2.96
C GLY A 177 6.42 13.90 2.57
N ASN A 178 7.50 14.58 2.18
CA ASN A 178 7.42 15.98 1.74
C ASN A 178 7.38 16.14 0.21
N TYR A 179 6.99 17.34 -0.22
CA TYR A 179 6.81 17.65 -1.64
C TYR A 179 8.13 17.67 -2.43
N GLY A 180 9.27 17.88 -1.76
CA GLY A 180 10.59 17.84 -2.38
C GLY A 180 10.96 16.44 -2.87
N ARG A 181 10.71 15.41 -2.04
CA ARG A 181 10.90 14.00 -2.45
C ARG A 181 9.92 13.59 -3.55
N LEU A 182 8.65 14.03 -3.48
CA LEU A 182 7.69 13.84 -4.57
C LEU A 182 8.17 14.47 -5.88
N THR A 183 8.67 15.70 -5.83
CA THR A 183 9.17 16.41 -7.02
C THR A 183 10.33 15.65 -7.65
N ILE A 184 11.29 15.16 -6.86
CA ILE A 184 12.42 14.37 -7.38
C ILE A 184 11.93 13.14 -8.14
N ILE A 185 11.04 12.35 -7.54
CA ILE A 185 10.61 11.11 -8.18
C ILE A 185 9.74 11.36 -9.41
N HIS A 186 8.93 12.40 -9.39
CA HIS A 186 8.13 12.89 -10.52
C HIS A 186 9.01 13.26 -11.72
N GLU A 187 10.02 14.12 -11.52
CA GLU A 187 10.88 14.55 -12.60
C GLU A 187 11.73 13.39 -13.15
N ILE A 188 12.10 12.42 -12.31
CA ILE A 188 12.74 11.18 -12.81
C ILE A 188 11.77 10.42 -13.71
N GLY A 189 10.49 10.30 -13.34
CA GLY A 189 9.45 9.70 -14.19
C GLY A 189 9.41 10.32 -15.59
N HIS A 190 9.47 11.66 -15.68
CA HIS A 190 9.61 12.36 -16.96
C HIS A 190 10.87 11.99 -17.73
N THR A 191 12.04 11.97 -17.09
CA THR A 191 13.30 11.58 -17.75
C THR A 191 13.33 10.12 -18.19
N LEU A 192 12.39 9.30 -17.74
CA LEU A 192 12.19 7.92 -18.16
C LEU A 192 11.08 7.75 -19.22
N GLY A 193 10.32 8.81 -19.52
CA GLY A 193 9.33 8.82 -20.61
C GLY A 193 7.87 8.95 -20.17
N LEU A 194 7.60 9.14 -18.87
CA LEU A 194 6.24 9.35 -18.39
C LEU A 194 5.80 10.79 -18.65
N MET A 195 4.52 10.97 -18.96
CA MET A 195 3.87 12.26 -19.09
C MET A 195 2.98 12.52 -17.87
N HIS A 196 2.54 13.77 -17.68
CA HIS A 196 1.38 14.00 -16.82
C HIS A 196 0.17 13.21 -17.34
N PRO A 197 -0.72 12.74 -16.46
CA PRO A 197 -1.88 11.96 -16.89
C PRO A 197 -2.92 12.72 -17.74
N GLY A 198 -2.80 14.04 -17.87
CA GLY A 198 -3.56 14.84 -18.84
C GLY A 198 -2.71 15.88 -19.57
N ASP A 199 -3.32 16.59 -20.53
CA ASP A 199 -2.66 17.70 -21.25
C ASP A 199 -2.72 19.01 -20.43
N TYR A 200 -1.89 19.08 -19.40
CA TYR A 200 -1.71 20.25 -18.58
C TYR A 200 -0.24 20.44 -18.17
N ASN A 201 0.13 21.71 -17.95
CA ASN A 201 1.45 22.12 -17.47
C ASN A 201 1.31 23.24 -16.43
N ALA A 202 2.28 23.34 -15.51
CA ALA A 202 2.35 24.41 -14.54
C ALA A 202 2.42 25.79 -15.23
N GLY A 203 1.81 26.81 -14.62
CA GLY A 203 1.80 28.19 -15.13
C GLY A 203 0.80 28.48 -16.26
N GLN A 204 0.06 27.49 -16.76
CA GLN A 204 -0.97 27.67 -17.78
C GLN A 204 -2.37 27.94 -17.19
N ASN A 205 -2.54 28.98 -16.34
CA ASN A 205 -3.84 29.43 -15.76
C ASN A 205 -4.91 28.33 -15.71
N VAL A 206 -4.66 27.29 -14.91
CA VAL A 206 -5.31 25.99 -15.06
C VAL A 206 -6.63 25.97 -14.29
N PRO A 207 -7.78 25.56 -14.90
CA PRO A 207 -9.06 25.42 -14.23
C PRO A 207 -9.15 24.08 -13.48
N GLY A 208 -8.32 23.88 -12.45
CA GLY A 208 -8.39 22.76 -11.50
C GLY A 208 -8.42 21.35 -12.10
N TYR A 209 -8.83 20.39 -11.27
CA TYR A 209 -8.93 18.94 -11.55
C TYR A 209 -9.72 18.59 -12.83
N LEU A 210 -10.61 19.46 -13.30
CA LEU A 210 -11.43 19.22 -14.49
C LEU A 210 -10.64 19.18 -15.82
N LYS A 211 -9.35 19.55 -15.80
CA LYS A 211 -8.45 19.33 -16.94
C LYS A 211 -7.96 17.89 -17.07
N SER A 212 -8.19 17.04 -16.08
CA SER A 212 -7.88 15.62 -16.19
C SER A 212 -8.57 14.98 -17.38
N ASP A 213 -7.87 14.04 -18.01
CA ASP A 213 -8.39 13.23 -19.10
C ASP A 213 -9.24 12.08 -18.57
N TYR A 214 -8.96 11.60 -17.34
CA TYR A 214 -9.66 10.51 -16.66
C TYR A 214 -9.76 10.76 -15.14
N ALA A 215 -10.66 10.02 -14.47
CA ALA A 215 -11.05 10.25 -13.08
C ALA A 215 -10.03 9.80 -12.03
N GLU A 216 -9.03 9.01 -12.40
CA GLU A 216 -7.98 8.52 -11.50
C GLU A 216 -6.67 9.29 -11.67
N ASP A 217 -6.70 10.43 -12.36
CA ASP A 217 -5.59 11.38 -12.43
C ASP A 217 -5.48 12.13 -11.09
N SER A 218 -4.91 11.48 -10.08
CA SER A 218 -4.62 12.10 -8.79
C SER A 218 -3.37 11.50 -8.17
N ARG A 219 -2.83 12.19 -7.17
CA ARG A 219 -1.72 11.70 -6.35
C ARG A 219 -2.06 10.48 -5.49
N GLN A 220 -3.30 9.99 -5.52
CA GLN A 220 -3.61 8.65 -5.01
C GLN A 220 -3.02 7.55 -5.91
N TYR A 221 -3.04 7.76 -7.24
CA TYR A 221 -2.73 6.72 -8.22
C TYR A 221 -1.38 6.91 -8.92
N THR A 222 -0.89 8.14 -9.04
CA THR A 222 0.32 8.45 -9.79
C THR A 222 1.03 9.67 -9.25
N VAL A 223 2.35 9.56 -9.06
CA VAL A 223 3.22 10.70 -8.71
C VAL A 223 3.30 11.71 -9.85
N MET A 224 2.90 11.34 -11.08
CA MET A 224 2.87 12.23 -12.24
C MET A 224 1.68 13.20 -12.23
N SER A 225 0.71 13.04 -11.32
CA SER A 225 -0.44 13.95 -11.23
C SER A 225 -0.12 15.23 -10.46
N TYR A 226 -0.78 16.32 -10.87
CA TYR A 226 -0.79 17.58 -10.14
C TYR A 226 -1.93 17.70 -9.13
N TRP A 227 -2.89 16.77 -9.17
CA TRP A 227 -4.11 16.85 -8.39
C TRP A 227 -3.97 16.07 -7.09
N ASP A 228 -4.55 16.63 -6.03
CA ASP A 228 -4.47 16.06 -4.70
C ASP A 228 -5.23 14.73 -4.64
N GLU A 229 -4.80 13.87 -3.73
CA GLU A 229 -5.34 12.52 -3.53
C GLU A 229 -6.82 12.52 -3.15
N TYR A 230 -7.31 13.59 -2.51
CA TYR A 230 -8.72 13.71 -2.09
C TYR A 230 -9.68 13.88 -3.26
N GLU A 231 -9.20 14.24 -4.46
CA GLU A 231 -10.04 14.28 -5.67
C GLU A 231 -10.61 12.90 -6.03
N THR A 232 -9.94 11.84 -5.56
CA THR A 232 -10.36 10.43 -5.72
C THR A 232 -10.71 9.75 -4.38
N GLY A 233 -10.83 10.55 -3.31
CA GLY A 233 -11.28 10.11 -1.99
C GLY A 233 -10.21 9.43 -1.14
N ALA A 234 -8.93 9.61 -1.45
CA ALA A 234 -7.83 9.31 -0.52
C ALA A 234 -7.57 10.49 0.42
N HIS A 235 -6.87 10.26 1.53
CA HIS A 235 -6.48 11.32 2.45
C HIS A 235 -5.13 11.01 3.09
N PHE A 236 -4.08 11.72 2.67
CA PHE A 236 -2.69 11.48 3.10
C PHE A 236 -2.24 12.43 4.22
N GLN A 237 -3.17 13.23 4.75
CA GLN A 237 -2.92 14.19 5.82
C GLN A 237 -1.72 15.13 5.52
N GLY A 238 -1.62 15.59 4.28
CA GLY A 238 -0.57 16.51 3.82
C GLY A 238 0.81 15.87 3.56
N ALA A 239 0.93 14.56 3.67
CA ALA A 239 2.12 13.83 3.23
C ALA A 239 2.02 13.44 1.74
N TYR A 240 3.16 13.20 1.12
CA TYR A 240 3.30 12.87 -0.29
C TYR A 240 4.08 11.57 -0.50
N ALA A 241 3.70 10.80 -1.52
CA ALA A 241 4.40 9.58 -1.90
C ALA A 241 5.86 9.85 -2.29
N GLY A 242 6.76 8.96 -1.85
CA GLY A 242 8.20 9.00 -2.18
C GLY A 242 8.66 7.90 -3.15
N ALA A 243 7.71 7.19 -3.75
CA ALA A 243 7.87 6.01 -4.61
C ALA A 243 6.81 6.02 -5.74
N PRO A 244 6.99 5.26 -6.83
CA PRO A 244 5.96 5.09 -7.86
C PRO A 244 4.68 4.50 -7.25
N LEU A 245 3.53 5.04 -7.66
CA LEU A 245 2.21 4.57 -7.25
C LEU A 245 1.60 3.66 -8.31
N LEU A 246 0.38 3.18 -8.06
CA LEU A 246 -0.26 2.10 -8.82
C LEU A 246 -0.19 2.31 -10.36
N HIS A 247 -0.57 3.48 -10.87
CA HIS A 247 -0.54 3.76 -12.31
C HIS A 247 0.87 4.05 -12.84
N ASP A 248 1.79 4.52 -11.99
CA ASP A 248 3.20 4.67 -12.36
C ASP A 248 3.86 3.32 -12.62
N ILE A 249 3.52 2.31 -11.79
CA ILE A 249 3.99 0.94 -11.97
C ILE A 249 3.54 0.41 -13.33
N SER A 250 2.25 0.53 -13.63
CA SER A 250 1.69 0.14 -14.94
C SER A 250 2.43 0.81 -16.10
N ALA A 251 2.63 2.13 -16.02
CA ALA A 251 3.25 2.92 -17.08
C ALA A 251 4.72 2.53 -17.29
N MET A 252 5.50 2.40 -16.22
CA MET A 252 6.92 2.08 -16.32
C MET A 252 7.15 0.65 -16.79
N GLN A 253 6.33 -0.30 -16.34
CA GLN A 253 6.37 -1.68 -16.82
C GLN A 253 5.94 -1.81 -18.28
N TYR A 254 5.01 -0.99 -18.75
CA TYR A 254 4.69 -0.89 -20.17
C TYR A 254 5.91 -0.42 -20.99
N LEU A 255 6.65 0.60 -20.51
CA LEU A 255 7.81 1.13 -21.22
C LEU A 255 9.04 0.21 -21.19
N TYR A 256 9.34 -0.43 -20.06
CA TYR A 256 10.61 -1.16 -19.86
C TYR A 256 10.47 -2.63 -19.44
N GLY A 257 9.25 -3.12 -19.28
CA GLY A 257 8.95 -4.46 -18.77
C GLY A 257 9.04 -4.54 -17.24
N ALA A 258 8.20 -5.40 -16.65
CA ALA A 258 8.20 -5.66 -15.21
C ALA A 258 9.50 -6.28 -14.72
N ASN A 259 10.01 -5.79 -13.58
CA ASN A 259 11.19 -6.38 -12.94
C ASN A 259 10.79 -7.57 -12.07
N THR A 260 10.94 -8.78 -12.60
CA THR A 260 10.56 -10.03 -11.92
C THR A 260 11.65 -10.57 -10.98
N THR A 261 12.65 -9.76 -10.64
CA THR A 261 13.76 -10.15 -9.76
C THR A 261 13.78 -9.36 -8.46
N THR A 262 12.90 -8.37 -8.34
CA THR A 262 12.75 -7.54 -7.15
C THR A 262 11.92 -8.28 -6.13
N ARG A 263 12.47 -8.47 -4.92
CA ARG A 263 11.78 -9.06 -3.76
C ARG A 263 11.15 -10.40 -4.15
N THR A 264 11.99 -11.43 -4.24
CA THR A 264 11.57 -12.80 -4.60
C THR A 264 11.60 -13.73 -3.38
N GLY A 265 11.77 -13.17 -2.18
CA GLY A 265 11.85 -13.89 -0.93
C GLY A 265 10.67 -13.49 -0.04
N ASP A 266 10.70 -13.89 1.22
CA ASP A 266 9.62 -13.53 2.14
C ASP A 266 9.84 -12.10 2.65
N ASP A 267 9.09 -11.15 2.09
CA ASP A 267 9.25 -9.72 2.32
C ASP A 267 8.16 -9.18 3.28
N VAL A 268 8.57 -8.32 4.21
CA VAL A 268 7.69 -7.68 5.19
C VAL A 268 7.63 -6.18 4.93
N TYR A 269 6.41 -5.64 4.81
CA TYR A 269 6.10 -4.25 4.54
C TYR A 269 5.41 -3.63 5.74
N GLY A 270 5.77 -2.39 6.10
CA GLY A 270 5.30 -1.70 7.29
C GLY A 270 6.26 -1.84 8.47
N PHE A 271 5.75 -2.19 9.64
CA PHE A 271 6.57 -2.49 10.81
C PHE A 271 7.41 -3.74 10.56
N ASN A 272 8.55 -3.84 11.26
CA ASN A 272 9.47 -4.97 11.14
C ASN A 272 9.96 -5.24 9.69
N SER A 273 9.90 -4.23 8.80
CA SER A 273 10.23 -4.41 7.39
C SER A 273 11.67 -4.90 7.20
N ASN A 274 11.83 -5.86 6.30
CA ASN A 274 13.13 -6.36 5.84
C ASN A 274 13.51 -5.84 4.44
N THR A 275 12.67 -4.98 3.84
CA THR A 275 12.88 -4.43 2.49
C THR A 275 14.12 -3.53 2.40
N GLY A 276 14.51 -2.90 3.52
CA GLY A 276 15.57 -1.88 3.57
C GLY A 276 15.20 -0.57 2.86
N ILE A 277 13.90 -0.37 2.56
CA ILE A 277 13.39 0.74 1.77
C ILE A 277 12.59 1.70 2.65
N ASP A 278 12.88 3.00 2.54
CA ASP A 278 12.33 4.02 3.43
C ASP A 278 10.80 4.13 3.34
N TYR A 279 10.24 4.16 2.14
CA TYR A 279 8.79 4.29 1.94
C TYR A 279 7.96 3.03 2.24
N TYR A 280 8.59 1.85 2.39
CA TYR A 280 7.92 0.62 2.82
C TYR A 280 8.05 0.36 4.32
N THR A 281 8.80 1.16 5.06
CA THR A 281 9.13 0.88 6.47
C THR A 281 8.39 1.82 7.40
N ALA A 282 7.71 1.26 8.41
CA ALA A 282 7.26 1.98 9.60
C ALA A 282 8.12 1.60 10.81
N THR A 283 8.45 2.59 11.63
CA THR A 283 9.24 2.44 12.86
C THR A 283 8.56 3.07 14.07
N ASP A 284 7.59 3.96 13.84
CA ASP A 284 6.80 4.64 14.85
C ASP A 284 5.31 4.63 14.46
N SER A 285 4.42 4.60 15.45
CA SER A 285 2.96 4.62 15.25
C SER A 285 2.44 5.89 14.55
N ASN A 286 3.26 6.93 14.42
CA ASN A 286 2.93 8.17 13.71
C ASN A 286 3.48 8.21 12.27
N ASP A 287 4.23 7.19 11.83
CA ASP A 287 4.76 7.14 10.47
C ASP A 287 3.62 7.08 9.44
N LYS A 288 3.76 7.86 8.38
CA LYS A 288 2.77 7.95 7.30
C LYS A 288 3.25 7.13 6.10
N LEU A 289 2.72 5.91 5.99
CA LEU A 289 3.00 5.03 4.86
C LEU A 289 2.20 5.46 3.64
N ILE A 290 2.85 5.69 2.51
CA ILE A 290 2.19 5.97 1.22
C ILE A 290 2.95 5.24 0.12
N PHE A 291 2.43 4.11 -0.33
CA PHE A 291 3.11 3.28 -1.32
C PHE A 291 2.16 2.37 -2.12
N SER A 292 2.64 1.94 -3.28
CA SER A 292 2.12 0.77 -3.99
C SER A 292 3.17 -0.33 -3.95
N VAL A 293 2.79 -1.55 -3.61
CA VAL A 293 3.74 -2.67 -3.54
C VAL A 293 3.97 -3.25 -4.92
N TRP A 294 5.24 -3.45 -5.25
CA TRP A 294 5.68 -4.34 -6.30
C TRP A 294 6.50 -5.46 -5.66
N ASP A 295 6.09 -6.70 -5.86
CA ASP A 295 6.77 -7.88 -5.33
C ASP A 295 6.73 -8.98 -6.40
N SER A 296 7.80 -9.74 -6.56
CA SER A 296 7.91 -10.76 -7.61
C SER A 296 7.76 -12.20 -7.09
N GLY A 297 7.49 -12.36 -5.79
CA GLY A 297 7.08 -13.60 -5.18
C GLY A 297 7.78 -13.86 -3.86
N GLY A 298 7.29 -14.86 -3.14
CA GLY A 298 7.67 -15.03 -1.76
C GLY A 298 6.45 -15.47 -0.97
N ASN A 299 6.55 -15.40 0.34
CA ASN A 299 5.40 -15.38 1.23
C ASN A 299 5.45 -14.09 2.06
N ASP A 300 4.73 -13.09 1.60
CA ASP A 300 4.94 -11.70 1.96
C ASP A 300 3.92 -11.24 3.00
N THR A 301 4.27 -10.21 3.76
CA THR A 301 3.46 -9.74 4.89
C THR A 301 3.28 -8.23 4.89
N PHE A 302 2.04 -7.78 4.99
CA PHE A 302 1.71 -6.45 5.49
C PHE A 302 1.66 -6.48 7.01
N ASP A 303 2.69 -5.92 7.65
CA ASP A 303 2.76 -5.78 9.09
C ASP A 303 2.44 -4.34 9.49
N PHE A 304 1.21 -4.12 9.93
CA PHE A 304 0.71 -2.83 10.40
C PHE A 304 0.45 -2.83 11.91
N SER A 305 1.15 -3.71 12.63
CA SER A 305 0.92 -4.01 14.05
C SER A 305 1.19 -2.86 15.02
N GLY A 306 2.00 -1.88 14.63
CA GLY A 306 2.33 -0.73 15.48
C GLY A 306 1.30 0.41 15.44
N PHE A 307 0.23 0.32 14.65
CA PHE A 307 -0.78 1.38 14.56
C PHE A 307 -1.94 1.19 15.55
N TYR A 308 -2.51 2.31 16.00
CA TYR A 308 -3.59 2.36 17.00
C TYR A 308 -4.96 2.72 16.41
N GLN A 309 -4.97 3.16 15.16
CA GLN A 309 -6.16 3.57 14.44
C GLN A 309 -6.85 2.33 13.88
N ASP A 310 -8.18 2.37 13.73
CA ASP A 310 -8.92 1.38 12.94
C ASP A 310 -8.37 1.38 11.50
N GLN A 311 -8.07 0.20 10.96
CA GLN A 311 -7.47 0.01 9.64
C GLN A 311 -8.40 -0.76 8.70
N LEU A 312 -8.21 -0.53 7.39
CA LEU A 312 -8.71 -1.42 6.35
C LEU A 312 -7.49 -1.96 5.61
N ILE A 313 -7.23 -3.26 5.73
CA ILE A 313 -6.11 -3.93 5.08
C ILE A 313 -6.66 -4.86 4.00
N ASP A 314 -6.38 -4.55 2.74
CA ASP A 314 -6.85 -5.33 1.59
C ASP A 314 -5.67 -5.95 0.82
N LEU A 315 -5.57 -7.28 0.83
CA LEU A 315 -4.51 -8.04 0.17
C LEU A 315 -4.79 -8.34 -1.31
N ARG A 316 -5.89 -7.85 -1.88
CA ARG A 316 -6.24 -8.09 -3.28
C ARG A 316 -5.52 -7.07 -4.18
N ALA A 317 -4.91 -7.58 -5.24
CA ALA A 317 -4.19 -6.76 -6.21
C ALA A 317 -5.08 -5.66 -6.82
N GLY A 318 -4.53 -4.44 -6.93
CA GLY A 318 -5.20 -3.25 -7.43
C GLY A 318 -6.11 -2.53 -6.43
N ASN A 319 -6.36 -3.10 -5.25
CA ASN A 319 -7.14 -2.45 -4.21
C ASN A 319 -6.28 -1.54 -3.31
N PHE A 320 -6.96 -0.73 -2.52
CA PHE A 320 -6.36 0.21 -1.59
C PHE A 320 -6.74 -0.13 -0.15
N SER A 321 -5.79 0.11 0.75
CA SER A 321 -5.88 -0.03 2.19
C SER A 321 -5.86 1.34 2.87
N ASP A 322 -6.55 1.45 4.01
CA ASP A 322 -6.52 2.59 4.93
C ASP A 322 -5.61 2.19 6.11
N VAL A 323 -4.40 2.73 6.17
CA VAL A 323 -3.34 2.29 7.11
C VAL A 323 -2.83 3.46 7.93
N GLY A 324 -2.66 3.27 9.24
CA GLY A 324 -2.07 4.29 10.13
C GLY A 324 -2.86 5.59 10.23
N GLY A 325 -4.20 5.53 10.08
CA GLY A 325 -5.08 6.69 10.11
C GLY A 325 -5.10 7.55 8.83
N LEU A 326 -4.43 7.11 7.77
CA LEU A 326 -4.60 7.64 6.42
C LEU A 326 -5.71 6.85 5.70
N GLN A 327 -6.12 7.35 4.52
CA GLN A 327 -7.13 6.67 3.69
C GLN A 327 -6.57 6.44 2.29
N LYS A 328 -6.72 5.20 1.80
CA LYS A 328 -6.29 4.69 0.50
C LYS A 328 -4.83 5.00 0.19
N ASN A 329 -3.97 4.83 1.18
CA ASN A 329 -2.55 5.20 1.14
C ASN A 329 -1.62 4.04 0.80
N VAL A 330 -2.07 2.81 1.02
CA VAL A 330 -1.34 1.60 0.66
C VAL A 330 -2.11 0.86 -0.43
N SER A 331 -1.41 0.37 -1.45
CA SER A 331 -2.01 -0.44 -2.52
C SER A 331 -1.07 -1.56 -2.96
N ILE A 332 -1.60 -2.53 -3.67
CA ILE A 332 -0.85 -3.65 -4.25
C ILE A 332 -0.91 -3.53 -5.77
N ALA A 333 0.22 -3.58 -6.46
CA ALA A 333 0.24 -3.54 -7.93
C ALA A 333 -0.46 -4.76 -8.54
N GLN A 334 -0.88 -4.66 -9.80
CA GLN A 334 -1.48 -5.79 -10.49
C GLN A 334 -0.50 -6.96 -10.63
N ASN A 335 -1.01 -8.18 -10.50
CA ASN A 335 -0.25 -9.43 -10.53
C ASN A 335 0.78 -9.60 -9.40
N VAL A 336 0.65 -8.82 -8.33
CA VAL A 336 1.39 -9.03 -7.08
C VAL A 336 0.46 -9.74 -6.10
N THR A 337 0.98 -10.75 -5.40
CA THR A 337 0.30 -11.41 -4.29
C THR A 337 1.02 -11.01 -3.01
N ILE A 338 0.26 -10.63 -1.98
CA ILE A 338 0.75 -10.53 -0.61
C ILE A 338 -0.06 -11.54 0.19
N GLU A 339 0.59 -12.48 0.83
CA GLU A 339 -0.07 -13.62 1.46
C GLU A 339 -0.59 -13.30 2.85
N ASN A 340 0.05 -12.38 3.58
CA ASN A 340 -0.19 -12.24 5.02
C ASN A 340 -0.48 -10.80 5.43
N ALA A 341 -1.28 -10.65 6.48
CA ALA A 341 -1.60 -9.36 7.09
C ALA A 341 -1.59 -9.45 8.62
N ILE A 342 -1.07 -8.41 9.26
CA ILE A 342 -1.10 -8.20 10.70
C ILE A 342 -1.69 -6.81 10.95
N GLY A 343 -2.88 -6.77 11.54
CA GLY A 343 -3.52 -5.56 12.05
C GLY A 343 -2.88 -5.09 13.35
N GLY A 344 -3.41 -4.00 13.91
CA GLY A 344 -2.85 -3.23 15.00
C GLY A 344 -3.67 -3.32 16.29
N PHE A 345 -3.81 -2.18 16.97
CA PHE A 345 -4.58 -2.06 18.21
C PHE A 345 -6.00 -1.47 18.02
N GLY A 346 -6.39 -1.22 16.77
CA GLY A 346 -7.69 -0.67 16.39
C GLY A 346 -8.68 -1.76 16.03
N ASN A 347 -9.93 -1.38 15.71
CA ASN A 347 -10.91 -2.34 15.20
C ASN A 347 -10.70 -2.46 13.69
N ASP A 348 -9.93 -3.45 13.27
CA ASP A 348 -9.42 -3.55 11.92
C ASP A 348 -10.32 -4.41 11.03
N ILE A 349 -10.35 -4.08 9.75
CA ILE A 349 -10.98 -4.89 8.71
C ILE A 349 -9.87 -5.45 7.84
N ILE A 350 -9.75 -6.77 7.79
CA ILE A 350 -8.74 -7.46 6.99
C ILE A 350 -9.42 -8.27 5.90
N HIS A 351 -9.08 -7.99 4.64
CA HIS A 351 -9.42 -8.82 3.49
C HIS A 351 -8.18 -9.56 3.01
N GLY A 352 -8.20 -10.88 3.11
CA GLY A 352 -7.29 -11.77 2.39
C GLY A 352 -7.51 -11.70 0.87
N ASN A 353 -7.01 -12.70 0.16
CA ASN A 353 -7.14 -12.80 -1.28
C ASN A 353 -7.43 -14.25 -1.70
N ASP A 354 -7.01 -14.65 -2.91
CA ASP A 354 -7.26 -16.00 -3.40
C ASP A 354 -6.15 -17.00 -3.02
N ALA A 355 -5.07 -16.54 -2.38
CA ALA A 355 -3.98 -17.38 -1.88
C ALA A 355 -4.28 -17.93 -0.48
N ASP A 356 -3.43 -18.84 0.00
CA ASP A 356 -3.50 -19.32 1.38
C ASP A 356 -2.92 -18.21 2.29
N ASN A 357 -3.77 -17.53 3.07
CA ASN A 357 -3.35 -16.37 3.86
C ASN A 357 -3.09 -16.70 5.34
N THR A 358 -2.15 -15.98 5.97
CA THR A 358 -2.10 -15.82 7.44
C THR A 358 -2.60 -14.42 7.80
N LEU A 359 -3.74 -14.37 8.49
CA LEU A 359 -4.41 -13.12 8.85
C LEU A 359 -4.49 -12.99 10.37
N ILE A 360 -3.89 -11.92 10.90
CA ILE A 360 -3.85 -11.62 12.33
C ILE A 360 -4.53 -10.27 12.56
N GLY A 361 -5.61 -10.23 13.34
CA GLY A 361 -6.35 -8.99 13.64
C GLY A 361 -5.57 -8.09 14.60
N GLY A 362 -5.25 -8.61 15.78
CA GLY A 362 -4.44 -7.91 16.77
C GLY A 362 -5.23 -7.66 18.06
N GLU A 363 -5.38 -6.41 18.44
CA GLU A 363 -6.26 -6.02 19.56
C GLU A 363 -7.36 -5.12 19.01
N GLY A 364 -8.59 -5.23 19.52
CA GLY A 364 -9.75 -4.52 18.97
C GLY A 364 -10.81 -5.50 18.49
N ASP A 365 -12.01 -5.01 18.18
CA ASP A 365 -13.07 -5.86 17.63
C ASP A 365 -12.88 -5.98 16.11
N ASP A 366 -12.16 -7.01 15.67
CA ASP A 366 -11.72 -7.12 14.27
C ASP A 366 -12.73 -7.84 13.37
N ILE A 367 -12.67 -7.55 12.06
CA ILE A 367 -13.42 -8.27 11.03
C ILE A 367 -12.45 -8.83 9.99
N ILE A 368 -12.35 -10.15 9.92
CA ILE A 368 -11.38 -10.83 9.03
C ILE A 368 -12.12 -11.67 7.99
N TYR A 369 -11.79 -11.44 6.72
CA TYR A 369 -12.29 -12.21 5.58
C TYR A 369 -11.14 -12.92 4.87
N GLY A 370 -11.05 -14.25 5.01
CA GLY A 370 -10.07 -15.08 4.31
C GLY A 370 -10.29 -15.19 2.80
N HIS A 371 -11.53 -15.05 2.32
CA HIS A 371 -11.92 -15.25 0.91
C HIS A 371 -11.66 -16.66 0.36
N SER A 372 -10.67 -16.87 -0.49
CA SER A 372 -10.33 -18.21 -1.00
C SER A 372 -9.05 -18.72 -0.34
N GLY A 373 -8.56 -19.90 -0.73
CA GLY A 373 -7.38 -20.49 -0.11
C GLY A 373 -7.65 -21.16 1.25
N ASN A 374 -6.63 -21.81 1.80
CA ASN A 374 -6.62 -22.43 3.12
C ASN A 374 -6.06 -21.43 4.13
N ASN A 375 -6.94 -20.64 4.74
CA ASN A 375 -6.51 -19.51 5.55
C ASN A 375 -6.22 -19.92 6.99
N THR A 376 -5.20 -19.30 7.57
CA THR A 376 -4.92 -19.32 9.01
C THR A 376 -5.32 -17.98 9.58
N ILE A 377 -6.32 -17.97 10.46
CA ILE A 377 -6.94 -16.76 10.99
C ILE A 377 -6.77 -16.72 12.51
N TYR A 378 -6.20 -15.63 13.01
CA TYR A 378 -6.11 -15.33 14.44
C TYR A 378 -6.73 -13.94 14.66
N GLY A 379 -7.92 -13.89 15.27
CA GLY A 379 -8.58 -12.62 15.59
C GLY A 379 -7.72 -11.79 16.53
N GLY A 380 -7.38 -12.38 17.67
CA GLY A 380 -6.57 -11.73 18.69
C GLY A 380 -7.46 -11.38 19.87
N ARG A 381 -7.24 -10.23 20.51
CA ARG A 381 -8.09 -9.81 21.63
C ARG A 381 -9.19 -8.89 21.16
N GLY A 382 -10.43 -9.21 21.50
CA GLY A 382 -11.58 -8.37 21.24
C GLY A 382 -12.82 -9.22 21.12
N GLN A 383 -13.87 -8.67 20.54
CA GLN A 383 -14.94 -9.47 19.95
C GLN A 383 -14.76 -9.48 18.43
N ASP A 384 -14.16 -10.56 17.92
CA ASP A 384 -13.83 -10.64 16.52
C ASP A 384 -14.93 -11.31 15.69
N THR A 385 -15.00 -10.95 14.41
CA THR A 385 -15.89 -11.56 13.42
C THR A 385 -15.06 -12.18 12.30
N LEU A 386 -15.02 -13.49 12.26
CA LEU A 386 -14.10 -14.27 11.44
C LEU A 386 -14.86 -15.01 10.33
N HIS A 387 -14.43 -14.81 9.10
CA HIS A 387 -14.92 -15.50 7.91
C HIS A 387 -13.76 -16.23 7.25
N GLY A 388 -13.78 -17.56 7.27
CA GLY A 388 -12.76 -18.39 6.63
C GLY A 388 -12.89 -18.38 5.10
N GLY A 389 -14.13 -18.33 4.60
CA GLY A 389 -14.43 -18.35 3.18
C GLY A 389 -14.45 -19.75 2.57
N THR A 390 -13.85 -19.91 1.40
CA THR A 390 -13.65 -21.22 0.77
C THR A 390 -12.36 -21.86 1.27
N GLY A 391 -12.00 -23.06 0.78
CA GLY A 391 -10.83 -23.81 1.27
C GLY A 391 -11.01 -24.41 2.67
N SER A 392 -9.91 -24.90 3.23
CA SER A 392 -9.84 -25.52 4.57
C SER A 392 -9.16 -24.56 5.53
N ASN A 393 -9.94 -23.88 6.37
CA ASN A 393 -9.45 -22.77 7.17
C ASN A 393 -9.17 -23.21 8.61
N THR A 394 -8.24 -22.54 9.28
CA THR A 394 -7.90 -22.76 10.68
C THR A 394 -8.09 -21.47 11.47
N PHE A 395 -8.97 -21.50 12.46
CA PHE A 395 -9.22 -20.40 13.41
C PHE A 395 -8.45 -20.68 14.69
N ILE A 396 -7.47 -19.84 15.02
CA ILE A 396 -6.54 -20.06 16.13
C ILE A 396 -6.98 -19.28 17.36
N TYR A 397 -6.87 -19.90 18.53
CA TYR A 397 -6.96 -19.26 19.83
C TYR A 397 -5.76 -19.65 20.69
N LYS A 398 -5.06 -18.66 21.25
CA LYS A 398 -3.80 -18.80 21.99
C LYS A 398 -3.94 -18.49 23.47
N GLU A 399 -4.90 -17.66 23.86
CA GLU A 399 -5.16 -17.33 25.26
C GLU A 399 -6.64 -17.12 25.56
N ILE A 400 -7.01 -17.19 26.83
CA ILE A 400 -8.40 -16.98 27.28
C ILE A 400 -8.91 -15.58 26.92
N ALA A 401 -8.02 -14.59 26.92
CA ALA A 401 -8.35 -13.22 26.59
C ALA A 401 -8.74 -13.02 25.11
N ASP A 402 -8.42 -13.98 24.23
CA ASP A 402 -8.79 -13.88 22.82
C ASP A 402 -10.31 -13.90 22.62
N SER A 403 -11.07 -14.59 23.47
CA SER A 403 -12.52 -14.71 23.30
C SER A 403 -13.25 -14.87 24.62
N LEU A 404 -13.21 -13.81 25.43
CA LEU A 404 -13.90 -13.76 26.72
C LEU A 404 -15.41 -13.90 26.55
N VAL A 405 -16.11 -14.49 27.51
CA VAL A 405 -17.59 -14.64 27.44
C VAL A 405 -18.32 -13.30 27.23
N SER A 406 -17.79 -12.19 27.75
CA SER A 406 -18.36 -10.85 27.57
C SER A 406 -18.15 -10.25 26.18
N ALA A 407 -17.20 -10.78 25.42
CA ALA A 407 -16.76 -10.30 24.13
C ALA A 407 -16.44 -11.51 23.22
N ALA A 408 -17.35 -12.49 23.19
CA ALA A 408 -17.08 -13.74 22.47
C ALA A 408 -16.98 -13.50 20.97
N ASP A 409 -15.96 -14.09 20.36
CA ASP A 409 -15.75 -14.14 18.92
C ASP A 409 -16.85 -14.88 18.20
N LYS A 410 -16.96 -14.56 16.91
CA LYS A 410 -17.92 -15.16 15.99
C LYS A 410 -17.21 -15.72 14.78
N ILE A 411 -17.27 -17.03 14.59
CA ILE A 411 -16.91 -17.67 13.33
C ILE A 411 -18.18 -17.80 12.48
N MET A 412 -18.19 -17.15 11.32
CA MET A 412 -19.45 -16.87 10.60
C MET A 412 -19.79 -17.86 9.49
N ASP A 413 -18.88 -18.75 9.11
CA ASP A 413 -19.05 -19.64 7.95
C ASP A 413 -18.40 -21.02 8.10
N PHE A 414 -18.29 -21.53 9.33
CA PHE A 414 -17.60 -22.78 9.65
C PHE A 414 -18.20 -24.01 8.94
N LYS A 415 -17.35 -24.82 8.33
CA LYS A 415 -17.71 -26.08 7.67
C LYS A 415 -17.05 -27.27 8.35
N THR A 416 -17.87 -28.06 9.05
CA THR A 416 -17.45 -29.32 9.68
C THR A 416 -16.69 -30.24 8.70
N GLY A 417 -15.64 -30.90 9.19
CA GLY A 417 -14.78 -31.79 8.42
C GLY A 417 -13.83 -31.10 7.44
N ILE A 418 -13.96 -29.77 7.25
CA ILE A 418 -13.12 -28.96 6.38
C ILE A 418 -12.31 -27.98 7.22
N ASP A 419 -12.99 -27.07 7.92
CA ASP A 419 -12.36 -26.08 8.78
C ASP A 419 -11.93 -26.68 10.12
N LYS A 420 -11.04 -25.97 10.83
CA LYS A 420 -10.50 -26.33 12.14
C LYS A 420 -10.56 -25.16 13.10
N ILE A 421 -10.79 -25.48 14.37
CA ILE A 421 -10.54 -24.59 15.50
C ILE A 421 -9.29 -25.11 16.22
N ASP A 422 -8.24 -24.31 16.24
CA ASP A 422 -6.98 -24.65 16.89
C ASP A 422 -6.92 -24.02 18.28
N LEU A 423 -6.98 -24.87 19.30
CA LEU A 423 -6.85 -24.51 20.71
C LEU A 423 -5.54 -25.01 21.30
N SER A 424 -4.63 -25.57 20.49
CA SER A 424 -3.43 -26.26 20.95
C SER A 424 -2.55 -25.33 21.78
N THR A 425 -2.32 -24.09 21.33
CA THR A 425 -1.52 -23.11 22.06
C THR A 425 -2.21 -22.70 23.37
N LEU A 426 -3.51 -22.37 23.33
CA LEU A 426 -4.31 -22.06 24.52
C LEU A 426 -4.23 -23.18 25.56
N ILE A 427 -4.36 -24.44 25.14
CA ILE A 427 -4.28 -25.61 26.02
C ILE A 427 -2.88 -25.76 26.60
N GLN A 428 -1.85 -25.64 25.76
CA GLN A 428 -0.47 -25.76 26.19
C GLN A 428 -0.07 -24.67 27.17
N ASP A 429 -0.57 -23.44 27.04
CA ASP A 429 -0.11 -22.34 27.87
C ASP A 429 -0.99 -22.13 29.11
N THR A 430 -2.28 -22.45 29.03
CA THR A 430 -3.24 -22.19 30.13
C THR A 430 -3.34 -23.36 31.11
N PHE A 431 -3.42 -24.61 30.64
CA PHE A 431 -3.76 -25.74 31.49
C PHE A 431 -2.52 -26.47 32.01
N SER A 432 -2.49 -26.76 33.32
CA SER A 432 -1.40 -27.56 33.90
C SER A 432 -1.42 -29.01 33.42
N SER A 433 -2.60 -29.58 33.13
CA SER A 433 -2.77 -30.92 32.58
C SER A 433 -2.40 -31.02 31.09
N LYS A 434 -2.34 -29.89 30.37
CA LYS A 434 -2.22 -29.82 28.91
C LYS A 434 -3.35 -30.58 28.19
N ILE A 435 -4.53 -30.65 28.83
CA ILE A 435 -5.70 -31.38 28.35
C ILE A 435 -6.92 -30.51 28.57
N LEU A 436 -7.79 -30.44 27.56
CA LEU A 436 -9.15 -29.91 27.64
C LEU A 436 -10.15 -31.07 27.73
N ASN A 437 -11.06 -31.04 28.71
CA ASN A 437 -12.03 -32.11 28.95
C ASN A 437 -13.41 -31.68 28.49
N PHE A 438 -13.90 -32.26 27.39
CA PHE A 438 -15.28 -32.03 26.94
C PHE A 438 -16.27 -32.74 27.86
N VAL A 439 -17.27 -32.00 28.34
CA VAL A 439 -18.32 -32.44 29.25
C VAL A 439 -19.69 -31.95 28.76
N ASP A 440 -20.77 -32.66 29.12
CA ASP A 440 -22.13 -32.22 28.78
C ASP A 440 -22.54 -30.96 29.56
N ASN A 441 -22.05 -30.81 30.80
CA ASN A 441 -22.31 -29.68 31.67
C ASN A 441 -21.08 -29.43 32.55
N PHE A 442 -20.77 -28.16 32.82
CA PHE A 442 -19.71 -27.80 33.75
C PHE A 442 -19.99 -28.36 35.15
N THR A 443 -18.96 -28.93 35.76
CA THR A 443 -18.96 -29.36 37.17
C THR A 443 -18.15 -28.43 38.07
N GLY A 444 -17.47 -27.46 37.45
CA GLY A 444 -16.71 -26.41 38.10
C GLY A 444 -15.21 -26.68 38.16
N ASN A 445 -14.73 -27.71 37.46
CA ASN A 445 -13.29 -27.97 37.34
C ASN A 445 -12.69 -27.12 36.23
N ALA A 446 -11.44 -26.69 36.46
CA ALA A 446 -10.64 -26.04 35.45
C ALA A 446 -10.36 -26.97 34.25
N GLY A 447 -10.39 -26.42 33.04
CA GLY A 447 -10.15 -27.14 31.80
C GLY A 447 -11.33 -28.01 31.34
N GLU A 448 -12.54 -27.75 31.84
CA GLU A 448 -13.77 -28.31 31.26
C GLU A 448 -14.21 -27.47 30.06
N ALA A 449 -14.76 -28.12 29.03
CA ALA A 449 -15.35 -27.48 27.86
C ALA A 449 -16.71 -28.06 27.53
N THR A 450 -17.64 -27.23 27.07
CA THR A 450 -18.94 -27.66 26.55
C THR A 450 -19.05 -27.26 25.08
N LEU A 451 -19.59 -28.14 24.25
CA LEU A 451 -19.93 -27.87 22.86
C LEU A 451 -21.42 -28.12 22.65
N SER A 452 -22.16 -27.09 22.27
CA SER A 452 -23.60 -27.21 21.98
C SER A 452 -23.90 -26.84 20.53
N TYR A 453 -25.00 -27.35 19.99
CA TYR A 453 -25.48 -27.03 18.64
C TYR A 453 -27.00 -26.86 18.64
N ASN A 454 -27.45 -25.80 17.98
CA ASN A 454 -28.86 -25.51 17.76
C ASN A 454 -29.19 -25.59 16.26
N GLU A 455 -29.87 -26.67 15.87
CA GLU A 455 -30.30 -26.92 14.49
C GLU A 455 -31.21 -25.82 13.90
N VAL A 456 -32.00 -25.14 14.74
CA VAL A 456 -32.95 -24.11 14.27
C VAL A 456 -32.22 -22.84 13.84
N THR A 457 -31.18 -22.47 14.58
CA THR A 457 -30.36 -21.29 14.28
C THR A 457 -29.12 -21.62 13.45
N ASN A 458 -28.85 -22.92 13.22
CA ASN A 458 -27.61 -23.43 12.63
C ASN A 458 -26.37 -22.83 13.33
N ALA A 459 -26.36 -22.85 14.66
CA ALA A 459 -25.29 -22.25 15.45
C ALA A 459 -24.76 -23.23 16.50
N SER A 460 -23.45 -23.32 16.58
CA SER A 460 -22.70 -23.99 17.64
C SER A 460 -22.14 -22.98 18.63
N GLU A 461 -21.99 -23.41 19.88
CA GLU A 461 -21.32 -22.64 20.93
C GLU A 461 -20.26 -23.53 21.58
N LEU A 462 -19.00 -23.10 21.55
CA LEU A 462 -17.94 -23.65 22.39
C LEU A 462 -17.81 -22.75 23.62
N ALA A 463 -17.81 -23.33 24.81
CA ALA A 463 -17.49 -22.60 26.04
C ALA A 463 -16.48 -23.39 26.87
N ILE A 464 -15.52 -22.70 27.48
CA ILE A 464 -14.47 -23.30 28.31
C ILE A 464 -14.49 -22.65 29.69
N ASN A 465 -14.40 -23.47 30.74
CA ASN A 465 -14.17 -23.04 32.12
C ASN A 465 -12.69 -23.23 32.44
N ALA A 466 -11.88 -22.24 32.08
CA ALA A 466 -10.43 -22.37 32.09
C ALA A 466 -9.87 -22.39 33.52
N TYR A 467 -10.37 -21.53 34.41
CA TYR A 467 -9.82 -21.37 35.75
C TYR A 467 -10.60 -22.09 36.87
N GLY A 468 -11.76 -22.70 36.55
CA GLY A 468 -12.56 -23.45 37.53
C GLY A 468 -13.28 -22.56 38.55
N TYR A 469 -13.56 -21.29 38.20
CA TYR A 469 -14.30 -20.37 39.07
C TYR A 469 -15.82 -20.60 38.94
N ASN A 470 -16.35 -21.56 39.69
CA ASN A 470 -17.77 -21.99 39.64
C ASN A 470 -18.12 -22.75 38.34
N TYR A 471 -19.41 -22.91 38.08
CA TYR A 471 -19.99 -23.58 36.91
C TYR A 471 -20.08 -22.69 35.66
N ASN A 472 -19.36 -21.56 35.63
CA ASN A 472 -19.45 -20.58 34.54
C ASN A 472 -18.20 -20.65 33.65
N PRO A 473 -18.35 -20.55 32.32
CA PRO A 473 -17.20 -20.40 31.43
C PRO A 473 -16.55 -19.02 31.55
N ASP A 474 -15.28 -18.93 31.16
CA ASP A 474 -14.50 -17.70 31.04
C ASP A 474 -14.00 -17.44 29.61
N PHE A 475 -14.10 -18.45 28.74
CA PHE A 475 -13.88 -18.35 27.29
C PHE A 475 -15.09 -18.90 26.53
N LYS A 476 -15.43 -18.27 25.40
CA LYS A 476 -16.55 -18.69 24.56
C LYS A 476 -16.32 -18.33 23.09
N ILE A 477 -16.72 -19.18 22.16
CA ILE A 477 -16.82 -18.87 20.71
C ILE A 477 -18.25 -19.15 20.24
N ASP A 478 -18.85 -18.19 19.53
CA ASP A 478 -20.10 -18.37 18.79
C ASP A 478 -19.79 -18.77 17.34
N ILE A 479 -20.42 -19.84 16.84
CA ILE A 479 -20.04 -20.44 15.55
C ILE A 479 -21.28 -20.64 14.70
N VAL A 480 -21.32 -20.07 13.51
CA VAL A 480 -22.35 -20.35 12.51
C VAL A 480 -21.93 -21.60 11.74
N GLY A 481 -22.70 -22.67 11.89
CA GLY A 481 -22.36 -23.99 11.39
C GLY A 481 -22.36 -25.05 12.49
N PHE A 482 -22.44 -26.31 12.08
CA PHE A 482 -22.23 -27.45 12.98
C PHE A 482 -20.73 -27.67 13.18
N VAL A 483 -20.34 -28.05 14.40
CA VAL A 483 -18.96 -28.39 14.77
C VAL A 483 -18.92 -29.78 15.37
N ASN A 484 -18.04 -30.63 14.87
CA ASN A 484 -17.81 -31.97 15.38
C ASN A 484 -16.54 -32.04 16.21
N TYR A 485 -16.69 -32.33 17.51
CA TYR A 485 -15.58 -32.40 18.45
C TYR A 485 -14.47 -33.40 18.06
N GLU A 486 -14.80 -34.49 17.34
CA GLU A 486 -13.83 -35.53 16.97
C GLU A 486 -12.94 -35.14 15.79
N THR A 487 -13.42 -34.25 14.93
CA THR A 487 -12.77 -33.97 13.65
C THR A 487 -12.32 -32.53 13.51
N ASP A 488 -12.98 -31.59 14.19
CA ASP A 488 -12.90 -30.16 13.83
C ASP A 488 -11.99 -29.35 14.75
N PHE A 489 -11.34 -29.99 15.73
CA PHE A 489 -10.44 -29.35 16.66
C PHE A 489 -8.99 -29.84 16.52
N ILE A 490 -8.06 -28.92 16.79
CA ILE A 490 -6.65 -29.22 17.07
C ILE A 490 -6.44 -28.90 18.55
N VAL A 491 -6.19 -29.93 19.38
CA VAL A 491 -6.14 -29.85 20.86
C VAL A 491 -4.95 -30.58 21.46
#